data_AF-A0A8X9ACM7-F1
#
_entry.id   AF-A0A8X9ACM7-F1
#
_cell.length_a   1.000
_cell.length_b   1.000
_cell.length_c   1.000
_cell.angle_alpha   90.00
_cell.angle_beta   90.00
_cell.angle_gamma   90.00
#
_symmetry.space_group_name_H-M   'P 1'
#
loop_
_entity.id
_entity.type
_entity.pdbx_description
1 polymer ?
#
loop_
_entity_poly.entity_id
_entity_poly.type
_entity_poly.pdbx_seq_one_letter_code
_entity_poly.pdbx_strand_id
1 'polypeptide(L)'
;MDRMSFVKLIDRMDSGEISWEEFAGKVKKMHEKRVGAPYQREAGPTLRLEENFYANPYPGCICDRSDEAGHLMFERNSTFFQFW
;
A
#
# COMPACT_ATOMS: atom_id res chain seq x y z
N MET A 1 -6.25 8.70 -16.92
CA MET A 1 -7.58 8.22 -16.51
C MET A 1 -8.45 9.43 -16.30
N ASP A 2 -9.61 9.44 -16.95
CA ASP A 2 -10.66 10.41 -16.68
C ASP A 2 -11.44 9.96 -15.45
N ARG A 3 -11.57 10.83 -14.44
CA ARG A 3 -12.30 10.50 -13.20
C ARG A 3 -13.77 10.24 -13.50
N MET A 4 -14.34 10.96 -14.47
CA MET A 4 -15.75 10.83 -14.80
C MET A 4 -16.07 9.49 -15.47
N SER A 5 -15.17 8.97 -16.30
CA SER A 5 -15.34 7.63 -16.89
C SER A 5 -15.29 6.50 -15.86
N PHE A 6 -14.51 6.65 -14.79
CA PHE A 6 -14.49 5.70 -13.67
C PHE A 6 -15.80 5.70 -12.89
N VAL A 7 -16.29 6.88 -12.52
CA VAL A 7 -17.53 7.02 -11.75
C VAL A 7 -18.69 6.40 -12.51
N LYS A 8 -18.83 6.69 -13.81
CA LYS A 8 -19.85 6.05 -14.66
C LYS A 8 -19.71 4.53 -14.73
N LEU A 9 -18.50 3.99 -14.61
CA LEU A 9 -18.28 2.55 -14.62
C LEU A 9 -18.74 1.91 -13.30
N ILE A 10 -18.59 2.62 -12.18
CA ILE A 10 -19.14 2.21 -10.87
C ILE A 10 -20.66 2.23 -10.93
N ASP A 11 -21.26 3.32 -11.39
CA ASP A 11 -22.72 3.47 -11.45
C ASP A 11 -23.38 2.29 -12.21
N ARG A 12 -22.76 1.84 -13.31
CA ARG A 12 -23.23 0.70 -14.11
C ARG A 12 -23.06 -0.65 -13.44
N MET A 13 -22.04 -0.80 -12.60
CA MET A 13 -21.88 -2.02 -11.81
C MET A 13 -22.93 -2.05 -10.69
N ASP A 14 -23.13 -0.93 -10.01
CA ASP A 14 -24.11 -0.81 -8.93
C ASP A 14 -25.57 -0.94 -9.43
N SER A 15 -25.86 -0.47 -10.64
CA SER A 15 -27.15 -0.70 -11.30
C SER A 15 -27.36 -2.14 -11.78
N GLY A 16 -26.33 -3.00 -11.71
CA GLY A 16 -26.36 -4.39 -12.15
C GLY A 16 -26.25 -4.58 -13.67
N GLU A 17 -25.91 -3.54 -14.44
CA GLU A 17 -25.72 -3.63 -15.89
C GLU A 17 -24.49 -4.43 -16.30
N ILE A 18 -23.47 -4.47 -15.44
CA ILE A 18 -22.22 -5.21 -15.68
C ILE A 18 -21.87 -6.07 -14.46
N SER A 19 -21.26 -7.23 -14.71
CA SER A 19 -20.79 -8.09 -13.62
C SER A 19 -19.53 -7.54 -12.98
N TRP A 20 -19.21 -8.05 -11.79
CA TRP A 20 -17.97 -7.75 -11.09
C TRP A 20 -16.72 -8.04 -11.95
N GLU A 21 -16.72 -9.17 -12.68
CA GLU A 21 -15.60 -9.56 -13.54
C GLU A 21 -15.40 -8.56 -14.69
N GLU A 22 -16.48 -8.10 -15.31
CA GLU A 22 -16.43 -7.12 -16.40
C GLU A 22 -15.95 -5.75 -15.90
N PHE A 23 -16.45 -5.31 -14.73
CA PHE A 23 -15.98 -4.11 -14.04
C PHE A 23 -14.48 -4.21 -13.76
N ALA A 24 -14.04 -5.26 -13.07
CA ALA A 24 -12.64 -5.46 -12.68
C ALA A 24 -11.72 -5.51 -13.91
N GLY A 25 -12.13 -6.19 -14.99
CA GLY A 25 -11.40 -6.23 -16.24
C GLY A 25 -11.22 -4.84 -16.87
N LYS A 26 -12.29 -4.03 -16.92
CA LYS A 26 -12.24 -2.66 -17.44
C LYS A 26 -11.37 -1.74 -16.58
N VAL A 27 -11.44 -1.87 -15.25
CA VAL A 27 -10.60 -1.08 -14.33
C VAL A 27 -9.13 -1.43 -14.50
N LYS A 28 -8.78 -2.73 -14.59
CA LYS A 28 -7.41 -3.19 -14.87
C LYS A 28 -6.91 -2.60 -16.19
N LYS A 29 -7.70 -2.71 -17.26
CA LYS A 29 -7.38 -2.14 -18.57
C LYS A 29 -7.14 -0.63 -18.52
N MET A 30 -8.01 0.09 -17.82
CA MET A 30 -7.92 1.54 -17.69
C MET A 30 -6.68 2.00 -16.91
N HIS A 31 -6.15 1.15 -16.03
CA HIS A 31 -4.96 1.39 -15.21
C HIS A 31 -3.71 0.63 -15.66
N GLU A 32 -3.71 0.00 -16.84
CA GLU A 32 -2.58 -0.81 -17.34
C GLU A 32 -1.24 -0.08 -17.28
N LYS A 33 -1.24 1.24 -17.52
CA LYS A 33 -0.04 2.09 -17.52
C LYS A 33 0.17 2.86 -16.21
N ARG A 34 -0.65 2.61 -15.19
CA ARG A 34 -0.62 3.29 -13.89
C ARG A 34 -0.53 2.24 -12.79
N VAL A 35 0.66 1.65 -12.67
CA VAL A 35 0.99 0.79 -11.55
C VAL A 35 1.43 1.69 -10.40
N GLY A 36 0.67 1.70 -9.30
CA GLY A 36 1.15 2.28 -8.05
C GLY A 36 2.32 1.45 -7.56
N ALA A 37 3.54 1.87 -7.85
CA ALA A 37 4.73 1.22 -7.34
C ALA A 37 5.06 1.79 -5.95
N PRO A 38 5.49 0.94 -4.99
CA PRO A 38 6.16 1.47 -3.81
C PRO A 38 7.37 2.27 -4.28
N TYR A 39 7.44 3.52 -3.88
CA TYR A 39 8.63 4.35 -4.05
C TYR A 39 9.24 4.59 -2.68
N GLN A 40 10.55 4.83 -2.66
CA GLN A 40 11.23 5.21 -1.42
C GLN A 40 10.66 6.53 -0.94
N ARG A 41 10.21 6.57 0.31
CA ARG A 41 9.68 7.79 0.90
C ARG A 41 10.82 8.79 1.01
N GLU A 42 10.62 9.99 0.47
CA GLU A 42 11.56 11.11 0.67
C GLU A 42 11.09 11.96 1.86
N ALA A 43 12.02 12.31 2.74
CA ALA A 43 11.72 13.22 3.84
C ALA A 43 11.42 14.61 3.29
N GLY A 44 10.20 15.10 3.50
CA GLY A 44 9.83 16.48 3.19
C GLY A 44 10.49 17.48 4.14
N PRO A 45 10.48 18.79 3.80
CA PRO A 45 11.03 19.84 4.67
C PRO A 45 10.26 20.01 5.98
N THR A 46 9.04 19.48 6.04
CA THR A 46 8.17 19.48 7.22
C THR A 46 7.66 18.07 7.47
N LEU A 47 7.65 17.65 8.73
CA LEU A 47 7.02 16.41 9.15
C LEU A 47 5.53 16.45 8.79
N ARG A 48 5.07 15.59 7.87
CA ARG A 48 3.63 15.50 7.62
C ARG A 48 2.98 14.85 8.85
N LEU A 49 1.94 15.47 9.41
CA LEU A 49 1.25 14.94 10.60
C LEU A 49 0.75 13.50 10.40
N GLU A 50 0.35 13.18 9.17
CA GLU A 50 -0.17 11.86 8.75
C GLU A 50 0.93 10.81 8.53
N GLU A 51 2.20 11.22 8.40
CA GLU A 51 3.33 10.29 8.21
C GLU A 51 3.71 9.56 9.50
N ASN A 52 3.25 10.01 10.67
CA ASN A 52 3.38 9.24 11.91
C ASN A 52 2.64 7.90 11.85
N PHE A 53 1.51 7.84 11.11
CA PHE A 53 0.76 6.60 10.92
C PHE A 53 1.48 5.62 9.97
N TYR A 54 2.37 6.15 9.13
CA TYR A 54 3.19 5.40 8.20
C TYR A 54 4.68 5.34 8.62
N ALA A 55 5.01 5.79 9.84
CA ALA A 55 6.34 5.73 10.44
C ALA A 55 6.68 4.30 10.90
N ASN A 56 6.26 3.30 10.12
CA ASN A 56 6.83 1.96 10.22
C ASN A 56 8.26 2.07 9.65
N PRO A 57 9.31 1.91 10.48
CA PRO A 57 10.70 2.01 10.03
C PRO A 57 11.06 0.94 8.98
N TYR A 58 10.19 -0.07 8.79
CA TYR A 58 10.34 -1.12 7.78
C TYR A 58 9.14 -1.11 6.80
N PRO A 59 9.12 -0.20 5.81
CA PRO A 59 8.05 -0.13 4.82
C PRO A 59 8.08 -1.27 3.76
N GLY A 60 8.97 -2.27 3.90
CA GLY A 60 9.13 -3.41 2.98
C GLY A 60 9.43 -4.74 3.69
N CYS A 61 9.52 -5.86 2.95
CA CYS A 61 9.94 -7.15 3.52
C CYS A 61 11.40 -7.10 3.96
N ILE A 62 11.69 -7.51 5.20
CA ILE A 62 13.05 -7.89 5.64
C ILE A 62 13.34 -9.28 5.05
N CYS A 63 13.53 -9.33 3.75
CA CYS A 63 13.90 -10.54 3.03
C CYS A 63 15.41 -10.44 2.73
N ASP A 64 16.25 -10.34 3.77
CA ASP A 64 17.70 -10.45 3.59
C ASP A 64 18.04 -11.90 3.25
N ARG A 65 18.13 -12.19 1.96
CA ARG A 65 18.86 -13.35 1.45
C ARG A 65 20.34 -13.01 1.38
N SER A 66 20.93 -12.79 2.53
CA SER A 66 22.38 -12.85 2.71
C SER A 66 22.59 -13.57 4.02
N ASP A 67 22.96 -14.85 3.93
CA ASP A 67 23.62 -15.52 5.02
C ASP A 67 24.76 -14.62 5.52
N GLU A 68 25.04 -14.69 6.83
CA GLU A 68 26.12 -14.04 7.57
C GLU A 68 25.75 -12.78 8.39
N ALA A 69 25.90 -12.97 9.70
CA ALA A 69 26.10 -11.99 10.77
C ALA A 69 24.88 -11.17 11.25
N GLY A 70 24.09 -11.82 12.12
CA GLY A 70 23.23 -11.12 13.06
C GLY A 70 24.04 -10.27 14.04
N HIS A 71 23.66 -8.99 14.17
CA HIS A 71 23.80 -8.21 15.41
C HIS A 71 23.05 -6.87 15.26
N LEU A 72 21.71 -6.88 15.37
CA LEU A 72 21.00 -5.72 15.93
C LEU A 72 19.91 -6.23 16.87
N MET A 73 20.22 -6.06 18.14
CA MET A 73 19.53 -6.47 19.36
C MET A 73 18.04 -6.10 19.34
N PHE A 74 17.14 -7.09 19.33
CA PHE A 74 15.82 -6.92 19.93
C PHE A 74 15.89 -7.52 21.33
N GLU A 75 15.93 -6.65 22.35
CA GLU A 75 15.86 -7.08 23.74
C GLU A 75 14.58 -7.87 23.97
N ARG A 76 14.76 -9.14 24.33
CA ARG A 76 13.71 -10.16 24.46
C ARG A 76 12.81 -9.96 25.69
N ASN A 77 12.77 -8.76 26.26
CA ASN A 77 11.98 -8.39 27.44
C ASN A 77 11.30 -7.02 27.28
N SER A 78 10.80 -6.73 26.07
CA SER A 78 9.88 -5.61 25.90
C SER A 78 8.50 -6.01 26.40
N THR A 79 8.06 -5.43 27.53
CA THR A 79 6.70 -5.55 28.07
C THR A 79 5.62 -4.96 27.14
N PHE A 80 6.01 -4.48 25.96
CA PHE A 80 5.12 -3.94 24.93
C PHE A 80 4.05 -4.95 24.48
N PHE A 81 4.32 -6.27 24.58
CA PHE A 81 3.33 -7.31 24.28
C PHE A 81 2.37 -7.64 25.43
N GLN A 82 2.41 -6.94 26.58
CA GLN A 82 1.44 -7.14 27.67
C GLN A 82 0.33 -6.08 27.73
N PHE A 83 0.35 -5.09 26.83
CA PHE A 83 -0.74 -4.12 26.65
C PHE A 83 -1.28 -4.14 25.21
N TRP A 84 -1.33 -5.34 24.62
CA TRP A 84 -2.10 -5.67 23.43
C TRP A 84 -2.78 -7.02 23.62
#